data_AF-A0A5B9VU92-F1
#
_entry.id   AF-A0A5B9VU92-F1
#
_cell.length_a   1.000
_cell.length_b   1.000
_cell.length_c   1.000
_cell.angle_alpha   90.00
_cell.angle_beta   90.00
_cell.angle_gamma   90.00
#
_symmetry.space_group_name_H-M   'P 1'
#
loop_
_entity.id
_entity.type
_entity.pdbx_description
1 polymer ?
#
loop_
_entity_poly.entity_id
_entity_poly.type
_entity_poly.pdbx_seq_one_letter_code
_entity_poly.pdbx_strand_id
1 'polypeptide(L)'
;MVFLVLFLFTAGGAPLPAFQALLSRQVGEEHQGEFQGSLVNLTSLTEVIGSIAATSLYAASPPSTPGLVWLVGAGLYVLCVPVILRRMAASRGRPAPMA
;
A
#
# COMPACT_ATOMS: atom_id res chain seq x y z
N MET A 1 20.26 -11.61 -8.95
CA MET A 1 18.79 -11.78 -8.77
C MET A 1 18.23 -10.86 -7.68
N VAL A 2 18.87 -10.75 -6.50
CA VAL A 2 18.44 -9.85 -5.40
C VAL A 2 18.48 -8.35 -5.76
N PHE A 3 19.46 -7.89 -6.56
CA PHE A 3 19.58 -6.48 -6.94
C PHE A 3 18.37 -5.91 -7.70
N LEU A 4 17.72 -6.69 -8.57
CA LEU A 4 16.51 -6.26 -9.28
C LEU A 4 15.30 -6.18 -8.35
N VAL A 5 15.20 -7.10 -7.40
CA VAL A 5 14.14 -7.09 -6.37
C VAL A 5 14.28 -5.87 -5.46
N LEU A 6 15.51 -5.51 -5.09
CA LEU A 6 15.78 -4.30 -4.29
C LEU A 6 15.37 -3.02 -5.04
N PHE A 7 15.65 -2.90 -6.33
CA PHE A 7 15.22 -1.75 -7.12
C PHE A 7 13.69 -1.63 -7.19
N LEU A 8 12.98 -2.75 -7.35
CA LEU A 8 11.51 -2.80 -7.29
C LEU A 8 10.98 -2.46 -5.88
N PHE A 9 11.63 -2.95 -4.83
CA PHE A 9 11.26 -2.65 -3.43
C PHE A 9 11.48 -1.18 -3.08
N THR A 10 12.59 -0.57 -3.51
CA THR A 10 12.87 0.86 -3.27
C THR A 10 11.97 1.77 -4.10
N ALA A 11 11.68 1.39 -5.35
CA ALA A 11 10.65 2.05 -6.15
C ALA A 11 9.25 1.96 -5.51
N GLY A 12 8.99 0.90 -4.74
CA GLY A 12 7.80 0.74 -3.90
C GLY A 12 7.79 1.55 -2.59
N GLY A 13 8.93 2.14 -2.18
CA GLY A 13 9.05 2.98 -0.96
C GLY A 13 8.77 4.47 -1.18
N ALA A 14 9.10 5.01 -2.36
CA ALA A 14 8.77 6.37 -2.78
C ALA A 14 7.25 6.73 -2.84
N PRO A 15 6.31 5.81 -3.12
CA PRO A 15 4.89 6.11 -3.20
C PRO A 15 4.30 6.59 -1.88
N LEU A 16 4.76 6.08 -0.73
CA LEU A 16 4.16 6.40 0.56
C LEU A 16 4.25 7.89 0.92
N PRO A 17 5.43 8.55 0.93
CA PRO A 17 5.53 9.98 1.18
C PRO A 17 4.83 10.82 0.09
N ALA A 18 4.83 10.36 -1.15
CA ALA A 18 4.10 11.03 -2.24
C ALA A 18 2.58 10.99 -2.02
N PHE A 19 2.03 9.84 -1.60
CA PHE A 19 0.61 9.71 -1.25
C PHE A 19 0.25 10.50 0.00
N GLN A 20 1.11 10.49 1.02
CA GLN A 20 0.93 11.30 2.22
C GLN A 20 0.85 12.80 1.88
N ALA A 21 1.74 13.29 1.00
CA ALA A 21 1.71 14.68 0.52
C ALA A 21 0.47 15.01 -0.34
N LEU A 22 0.01 14.08 -1.18
CA LEU A 22 -1.19 14.29 -2.00
C LEU A 22 -2.48 14.31 -1.16
N LEU A 23 -2.54 13.47 -0.13
CA LEU A 23 -3.70 13.38 0.75
C LEU A 23 -3.70 14.51 1.80
N SER A 24 -2.54 14.90 2.32
CA SER A 24 -2.45 16.01 3.28
C SER A 24 -2.89 17.34 2.69
N ARG A 25 -2.70 17.56 1.37
CA ARG A 25 -3.22 18.74 0.64
C ARG A 25 -4.74 18.81 0.56
N GLN A 26 -5.45 17.72 0.86
CA GLN A 26 -6.92 17.67 0.88
C GLN A 26 -7.50 17.99 2.27
N VAL A 27 -6.64 18.20 3.27
CA VAL A 27 -7.00 18.43 4.67
C VAL A 27 -6.44 19.79 5.10
N GLY A 28 -7.24 20.61 5.81
CA GLY A 28 -6.81 21.90 6.33
C GLY A 28 -5.69 21.77 7.37
N GLU A 29 -4.90 22.82 7.56
CA GLU A 29 -3.76 22.81 8.50
C GLU A 29 -4.19 22.43 9.93
N GLU A 30 -5.39 22.87 10.36
CA GLU A 30 -5.89 22.55 11.69
C GLU A 30 -6.19 21.06 11.91
N HIS A 31 -6.39 20.27 10.85
CA HIS A 31 -6.72 18.85 10.91
C HIS A 31 -5.56 17.93 10.49
N GLN A 32 -4.38 18.48 10.17
CA GLN A 32 -3.23 17.68 9.72
C GLN A 32 -2.73 16.69 10.79
N GLY A 33 -2.78 17.08 12.07
CA GLY A 33 -2.39 16.21 13.18
C GLY A 33 -3.30 14.98 13.30
N GLU A 34 -4.61 15.15 13.14
CA GLU A 34 -5.58 14.05 13.15
C GLU A 34 -5.40 13.13 11.93
N PHE A 35 -5.19 13.72 10.75
CA PHE A 35 -4.95 12.96 9.52
C PHE A 35 -3.67 12.12 9.60
N GLN A 36 -2.55 12.71 10.05
CA GLN A 36 -1.30 11.98 10.22
C GLN A 36 -1.41 10.94 11.34
N GLY A 37 -2.08 11.25 12.44
CA GLY A 37 -2.35 10.30 13.52
C GLY A 37 -3.15 9.09 13.04
N SER A 38 -4.18 9.31 12.21
CA SER A 38 -4.97 8.24 11.59
C SER A 38 -4.14 7.38 10.64
N LEU A 39 -3.33 8.01 9.78
CA LEU A 39 -2.43 7.29 8.87
C LEU A 39 -1.41 6.43 9.63
N VAL A 40 -0.79 6.97 10.67
CA VAL A 40 0.16 6.23 11.52
C VAL A 40 -0.55 5.05 12.17
N ASN A 41 -1.73 5.26 12.76
CA ASN A 41 -2.50 4.18 13.39
C ASN A 41 -2.86 3.06 12.38
N LEU A 42 -3.32 3.42 11.19
CA LEU A 42 -3.61 2.46 10.12
C LEU A 42 -2.37 1.69 9.69
N THR A 43 -1.23 2.36 9.59
CA THR A 43 0.04 1.73 9.23
C THR A 43 0.48 0.74 10.31
N SER A 44 0.49 1.16 11.58
CA SER A 44 0.83 0.30 12.72
C SER A 44 -0.09 -0.92 12.81
N LEU A 45 -1.40 -0.74 12.63
CA LEU A 45 -2.35 -1.84 12.63
C LEU A 45 -2.07 -2.82 11.48
N THR A 46 -1.75 -2.29 10.29
CA THR A 46 -1.39 -3.10 9.12
C THR A 46 -0.11 -3.88 9.38
N GLU A 47 0.89 -3.30 10.04
CA GLU A 47 2.14 -3.99 10.41
C GLU A 47 1.90 -5.15 11.39
N VAL A 48 1.11 -4.92 12.44
CA VAL A 48 0.76 -5.95 13.43
C VAL A 48 0.02 -7.11 12.75
N ILE A 49 -1.04 -6.81 12.00
CA ILE A 49 -1.82 -7.82 11.29
C ILE A 49 -0.97 -8.52 10.24
N GLY A 50 -0.18 -7.77 9.49
CA GLY A 50 0.68 -8.29 8.42
C GLY A 50 1.74 -9.26 8.96
N SER A 51 2.38 -8.93 10.09
CA SER A 51 3.38 -9.79 10.72
C SER A 51 2.78 -11.10 11.23
N ILE A 52 1.62 -11.03 11.88
CA ILE A 52 0.89 -12.22 12.34
C ILE A 52 0.48 -13.07 11.14
N ALA A 53 -0.16 -12.47 10.12
CA ALA A 53 -0.62 -13.18 8.93
C ALA A 53 0.53 -13.84 8.17
N ALA A 54 1.65 -13.13 7.97
CA ALA A 54 2.83 -13.66 7.31
C ALA A 54 3.43 -14.84 8.09
N THR A 55 3.56 -14.71 9.41
CA THR A 55 4.10 -15.76 10.28
C THR A 55 3.19 -16.99 10.29
N SER A 56 1.87 -16.81 10.44
CA SER A 56 0.90 -17.91 10.41
C SER A 56 0.88 -18.61 9.05
N LEU A 57 0.92 -17.86 7.95
CA LEU A 57 0.94 -18.42 6.61
C LEU A 57 2.24 -19.18 6.33
N TYR A 58 3.38 -18.65 6.79
CA TYR A 58 4.65 -19.34 6.69
C TYR A 58 4.65 -20.65 7.50
N ALA A 59 4.14 -20.62 8.74
CA ALA A 59 4.03 -21.82 9.58
C ALA A 59 3.08 -22.89 8.99
N ALA A 60 2.03 -22.47 8.28
CA ALA A 60 1.11 -23.36 7.57
C ALA A 60 1.66 -23.85 6.22
N SER A 61 2.75 -23.27 5.72
CA SER A 61 3.32 -23.63 4.42
C SER A 61 4.13 -24.93 4.50
N PRO A 62 4.01 -25.83 3.51
CA PRO A 62 4.85 -27.02 3.44
C PRO A 62 6.35 -26.66 3.39
N PRO A 63 7.24 -27.46 4.03
CA PRO A 63 8.69 -27.22 4.01
C PRO A 63 9.30 -27.20 2.59
N SER A 64 8.65 -27.85 1.62
CA SER A 64 9.05 -27.86 0.21
C SER A 64 8.70 -26.57 -0.53
N THR A 65 7.81 -25.74 0.02
CA THR A 65 7.33 -24.50 -0.61
C THR A 65 7.28 -23.33 0.40
N PRO A 66 8.44 -22.90 0.96
CA PRO A 66 8.48 -21.76 1.88
C PRO A 66 8.10 -20.42 1.21
N GLY A 67 7.95 -20.40 -0.13
CA GLY A 67 7.62 -19.22 -0.92
C GLY A 67 6.14 -18.80 -0.90
N LEU A 68 5.25 -19.57 -0.28
CA LEU A 68 3.80 -19.36 -0.35
C LEU A 68 3.37 -18.02 0.26
N VAL A 69 4.06 -17.58 1.32
CA VAL A 69 3.86 -16.25 1.93
C VAL A 69 4.09 -15.10 0.94
N TRP A 70 5.10 -15.24 0.08
CA TRP A 70 5.41 -14.24 -0.94
C TRP A 70 4.41 -14.24 -2.08
N LEU A 71 3.88 -15.41 -2.46
CA LEU A 71 2.83 -15.52 -3.48
C LEU A 71 1.51 -14.90 -3.02
N VAL A 72 1.14 -15.09 -1.75
CA VAL A 72 -0.04 -14.44 -1.18
C VAL A 72 0.15 -12.93 -1.11
N GLY A 73 1.34 -12.46 -0.70
CA GLY A 73 1.68 -11.03 -0.76
C GLY A 73 1.59 -10.45 -2.17
N ALA A 74 2.12 -11.15 -3.17
CA ALA A 74 2.01 -10.76 -4.57
C ALA A 74 0.55 -10.73 -5.05
N GLY A 75 -0.26 -11.72 -4.65
CA GLY A 75 -1.69 -11.77 -4.95
C GLY A 75 -2.46 -10.57 -4.36
N LEU A 76 -2.15 -10.17 -3.13
CA LEU A 76 -2.69 -8.97 -2.49
C LEU A 76 -2.36 -7.70 -3.29
N TYR A 77 -1.12 -7.55 -3.75
CA TYR A 77 -0.75 -6.42 -4.62
C TYR A 77 -1.52 -6.42 -5.95
N VAL A 78 -1.70 -7.60 -6.57
CA VAL A 78 -2.49 -7.72 -7.81
C VAL A 78 -3.95 -7.32 -7.58
N LEU A 79 -4.54 -7.64 -6.42
CA LEU A 79 -5.89 -7.21 -6.06
C LEU A 79 -6.04 -5.69 -5.90
N CYS A 80 -4.97 -4.98 -5.56
CA CYS A 80 -4.98 -3.51 -5.49
C CYS A 80 -5.05 -2.85 -6.88
N VAL A 81 -4.50 -3.49 -7.91
CA VAL A 81 -4.46 -2.98 -9.30
C VAL A 81 -5.85 -2.60 -9.84
N PRO A 82 -6.88 -3.46 -9.82
CA PRO A 82 -8.20 -3.11 -10.34
C PRO A 82 -8.84 -1.95 -9.56
N VAL A 83 -8.60 -1.82 -8.25
CA VAL A 83 -9.10 -0.69 -7.45
C VAL A 83 -8.48 0.62 -7.92
N ILE A 84 -7.16 0.63 -8.13
CA ILE A 84 -6.43 1.80 -8.62
C ILE A 84 -6.90 2.17 -10.03
N LEU A 85 -6.97 1.19 -10.94
CA LEU A 85 -7.40 1.41 -12.32
C LEU A 85 -8.84 1.97 -12.40
N ARG A 86 -9.77 1.43 -11.58
CA ARG A 86 -11.14 1.95 -11.51
C ARG A 86 -11.20 3.39 -11.01
N ARG A 87 -10.39 3.75 -10.01
CA ARG A 87 -10.33 5.14 -9.50
C ARG A 87 -9.68 6.10 -10.49
N MET A 88 -8.63 5.68 -11.19
CA MET A 88 -8.01 6.46 -12.26
C MET A 88 -8.99 6.70 -13.42
N ALA A 89 -9.73 5.66 -13.83
CA ALA A 89 -10.75 5.77 -14.87
C ALA A 89 -11.88 6.73 -14.45
N ALA A 90 -12.36 6.65 -13.21
CA ALA A 90 -13.39 7.56 -12.68
C ALA A 90 -12.90 9.02 -12.59
N SER A 91 -11.60 9.24 -12.37
CA SER A 91 -11.00 10.58 -12.27
C SER A 91 -10.86 11.25 -13.64
N ARG A 92 -10.64 10.48 -14.72
CA ARG A 92 -10.56 11.00 -16.10
C ARG A 92 -11.90 11.51 -16.65
N GLY A 93 -13.02 11.10 -16.07
CA GLY A 93 -14.37 11.54 -16.49
C GLY A 93 -14.85 12.85 -15.85
N ARG A 94 -14.10 13.45 -14.91
CA ARG A 94 -14.45 14.73 -14.29
C ARG A 94 -13.87 15.87 -15.14
N PRO A 95 -14.68 16.69 -15.83
CA PRO A 95 -14.17 17.88 -16.50
C PRO A 95 -13.50 18.79 -15.45
N ALA A 96 -12.33 19.32 -15.80
CA ALA A 96 -11.63 20.27 -14.94
C ALA A 96 -12.55 21.47 -14.66
N PRO A 97 -12.64 21.96 -13.41
CA PRO A 97 -13.33 23.22 -13.16
C PRO A 97 -12.62 24.29 -13.97
N MET A 98 -13.32 24.87 -14.95
CA MET A 98 -12.88 26.07 -15.64
C MET A 98 -12.86 27.19 -14.60
N ALA A 99 -11.66 27.54 -14.16
CA ALA A 99 -11.39 28.75 -13.40
C ALA A 99 -11.38 29.96 -14.33
#